data_AF-A0A3E0IK49-F1
#
_entry.id   AF-A0A3E0IK49-F1
#
_cell.length_a   1.000
_cell.length_b   1.000
_cell.length_c   1.000
_cell.angle_alpha   90.00
_cell.angle_beta   90.00
_cell.angle_gamma   90.00
#
_symmetry.space_group_name_H-M   'P 1'
#
loop_
_entity.id
_entity.type
_entity.pdbx_description
1 polymer ?
#
loop_
_entity_poly.entity_id
_entity_poly.type
_entity_poly.pdbx_seq_one_letter_code
_entity_poly.pdbx_strand_id
1 'polypeptide(L)' 'MTKTYWNMDDLMNEVGRGRKWIKDNILNIPKFKEEIEEFAHYPINQNDEYIFIGRKMKKWLEDNFKEIERLKYM' A
#
# COMPACT_ATOMS: atom_id res chain seq x y z
N MET A 1 3.52 -18.57 2.44
CA MET A 1 3.80 -18.23 1.03
C MET A 1 3.26 -16.84 0.78
N THR A 2 4.08 -15.91 0.32
CA THR A 2 3.62 -14.55 -0.03
C THR A 2 2.87 -14.63 -1.36
N LYS A 3 1.60 -14.19 -1.38
CA LYS A 3 0.83 -14.08 -2.64
C LYS A 3 1.59 -13.19 -3.63
N THR A 4 1.55 -13.56 -4.91
CA THR A 4 2.18 -12.77 -6.00
C THR A 4 1.51 -11.41 -6.17
N TYR A 5 0.18 -11.39 -6.07
CA TYR A 5 -0.63 -10.19 -6.15
C TYR A 5 -1.38 -9.98 -4.84
N TRP A 6 -1.33 -8.75 -4.33
CA TRP A 6 -2.08 -8.30 -3.17
C TRP A 6 -3.21 -7.38 -3.63
N ASN A 7 -4.35 -7.49 -2.97
CA ASN A 7 -5.42 -6.52 -3.07
C ASN A 7 -5.38 -5.55 -1.87
N MET A 8 -6.35 -4.64 -1.78
CA MET A 8 -6.45 -3.74 -0.61
C MET A 8 -6.55 -4.49 0.71
N ASP A 9 -7.21 -5.65 0.75
CA ASP A 9 -7.44 -6.37 2.00
C ASP A 9 -6.16 -7.06 2.48
N ASP A 10 -5.35 -7.60 1.56
CA ASP A 10 -4.00 -8.10 1.86
C ASP A 10 -3.12 -6.96 2.40
N LEU A 11 -3.15 -5.78 1.76
CA LEU A 11 -2.42 -4.61 2.25
C LEU A 11 -2.90 -4.15 3.63
N MET A 12 -4.22 -4.20 3.89
CA MET A 12 -4.79 -3.89 5.20
C MET A 12 -4.32 -4.85 6.29
N ASN A 13 -4.28 -6.14 5.99
CA ASN A 13 -3.80 -7.16 6.93
C ASN A 13 -2.33 -6.98 7.27
N GLU A 14 -1.49 -6.65 6.28
CA GLU A 14 -0.04 -6.49 6.46
C GLU A 14 0.30 -5.19 7.19
N VAL A 15 -0.40 -4.09 6.90
CA VAL A 15 -0.19 -2.79 7.58
C VAL A 15 -0.85 -2.77 8.97
N GLY A 16 -1.89 -3.60 9.17
CA GLY A 16 -2.69 -3.66 10.39
C GLY A 16 -3.56 -2.42 10.60
N ARG A 17 -3.99 -1.76 9.50
CA ARG A 17 -4.76 -0.51 9.53
C ARG A 17 -5.93 -0.55 8.56
N GLY A 18 -6.95 0.27 8.86
CA GLY A 18 -8.15 0.36 8.03
C GLY A 18 -7.87 0.99 6.66
N ARG A 19 -8.72 0.65 5.67
CA ARG A 19 -8.67 1.15 4.29
C ARG A 19 -8.47 2.67 4.18
N LYS A 20 -9.21 3.44 4.98
CA LYS A 20 -9.12 4.90 5.00
C LYS A 20 -7.73 5.39 5.38
N TRP A 21 -7.17 4.85 6.47
CA TRP A 21 -5.84 5.23 6.95
C TRP A 21 -4.75 4.91 5.91
N ILE A 22 -4.83 3.74 5.27
CA ILE A 22 -3.87 3.33 4.22
C ILE A 22 -3.98 4.26 3.01
N LYS A 23 -5.19 4.63 2.60
CA LYS A 23 -5.35 5.62 1.54
C LYS A 23 -4.72 6.94 1.94
N ASP A 24 -5.06 7.49 3.09
CA ASP A 24 -4.63 8.82 3.51
C ASP A 24 -3.12 8.92 3.82
N ASN A 25 -2.50 7.85 4.32
CA ASN A 25 -1.12 7.86 4.83
C ASN A 25 -0.12 7.03 4.01
N ILE A 26 -0.59 6.24 3.03
CA ILE A 26 0.29 5.44 2.16
C ILE A 26 0.00 5.77 0.70
N LEU A 27 -1.23 5.55 0.22
CA LEU A 27 -1.55 5.58 -1.21
C LEU A 27 -1.80 7.00 -1.77
N ASN A 28 -2.22 7.95 -0.95
CA ASN A 28 -2.51 9.33 -1.35
C ASN A 28 -1.37 10.30 -1.06
N ILE A 29 -0.27 9.84 -0.44
CA ILE A 29 0.93 10.66 -0.26
C ILE A 29 1.67 10.71 -1.60
N PRO A 30 1.87 11.90 -2.22
CA PRO A 30 2.42 11.98 -3.57
C PRO A 30 3.74 11.24 -3.75
N LYS A 31 4.66 11.37 -2.77
CA LYS A 31 5.96 10.69 -2.75
C LYS A 31 5.81 9.15 -2.78
N PHE A 32 4.97 8.61 -1.89
CA PHE A 32 4.77 7.16 -1.81
C PHE A 32 3.98 6.62 -3.00
N LYS A 33 3.02 7.42 -3.49
CA LYS A 33 2.21 7.07 -4.64
C LYS A 33 3.07 6.81 -5.87
N GLU A 34 4.00 7.71 -6.19
CA GLU A 34 4.91 7.56 -7.33
C GLU A 34 5.75 6.28 -7.23
N GLU A 35 6.30 5.97 -6.05
CA GLU A 35 7.08 4.76 -5.83
C GLU A 35 6.22 3.48 -5.93
N ILE A 36 5.02 3.51 -5.36
CA ILE A 36 4.10 2.35 -5.34
C ILE A 36 3.52 2.10 -6.73
N GLU A 37 3.23 3.13 -7.53
CA GLU A 37 2.72 3.01 -8.90
C GLU A 37 3.66 2.21 -9.83
N GLU A 38 4.97 2.15 -9.56
CA GLU A 38 5.89 1.29 -10.33
C GLU A 38 5.59 -0.21 -10.21
N PHE A 39 4.88 -0.62 -9.16
CA PHE A 39 4.57 -2.02 -8.89
C PHE A 39 3.15 -2.25 -8.39
N ALA A 40 2.29 -1.27 -8.58
CA ALA A 40 0.89 -1.31 -8.20
C ALA A 40 0.01 -0.70 -9.28
N HIS A 41 -1.16 -1.31 -9.45
CA HIS A 41 -2.24 -0.78 -10.26
C HIS A 41 -3.21 -0.04 -9.35
N TYR A 42 -3.42 1.24 -9.64
CA TYR A 42 -4.43 2.07 -8.98
C TYR A 42 -5.73 2.01 -9.78
N PRO A 43 -6.89 1.94 -9.11
CA PRO A 43 -8.16 1.86 -9.80
C PRO A 43 -8.45 3.19 -10.52
N ILE A 44 -8.62 3.12 -11.83
CA ILE A 44 -8.95 4.28 -12.68
C ILE A 44 -10.46 4.38 -12.89
N ASN A 45 -11.15 3.23 -12.89
CA ASN A 45 -12.59 3.11 -13.16
C ASN A 45 -13.33 2.51 -11.96
N GLN A 46 -14.68 2.63 -11.94
CA GLN A 46 -15.52 2.11 -10.85
C GLN A 46 -15.46 0.59 -10.66
N ASN A 47 -15.05 -0.17 -11.68
CA ASN A 47 -14.90 -1.64 -11.65
C ASN A 47 -13.44 -2.08 -11.49
N ASP A 48 -12.54 -1.14 -11.24
CA ASP A 48 -11.11 -1.41 -11.13
C ASP A 48 -10.73 -1.56 -9.66
N GLU A 49 -9.83 -2.48 -9.37
CA GLU A 49 -9.39 -2.77 -8.00
C GLU A 49 -7.90 -2.45 -7.85
N TYR A 50 -7.48 -2.17 -6.61
CA TYR A 50 -6.05 -2.05 -6.35
C TYR A 50 -5.38 -3.41 -6.44
N ILE A 51 -4.32 -3.48 -7.24
CA ILE A 51 -3.51 -4.70 -7.37
C ILE A 51 -2.06 -4.32 -7.14
N PHE A 52 -1.41 -4.92 -6.15
CA PHE A 52 -0.01 -4.68 -5.83
C PHE A 52 0.81 -5.95 -6.07
N ILE A 53 2.04 -5.83 -6.56
CA ILE A 53 2.97 -6.97 -6.54
C ILE A 53 3.39 -7.20 -5.09
N GLY A 54 2.86 -8.25 -4.45
CA GLY A 54 2.98 -8.46 -3.01
C GLY A 54 4.43 -8.49 -2.50
N ARG A 55 5.35 -9.10 -3.26
CA ARG A 55 6.77 -9.12 -2.91
C ARG A 55 7.41 -7.73 -2.91
N LYS A 56 7.05 -6.87 -3.89
CA LYS A 56 7.58 -5.51 -4.00
C LYS A 56 6.94 -4.59 -2.95
N MET A 57 5.62 -4.70 -2.77
CA MET A 57 4.89 -3.95 -1.75
C MET A 57 5.40 -4.27 -0.34
N LYS A 58 5.62 -5.55 -0.03
CA LYS A 58 6.20 -5.94 1.25
C LYS A 58 7.58 -5.31 1.48
N LYS A 59 8.46 -5.39 0.49
CA LYS A 59 9.79 -4.77 0.59
C LYS A 59 9.69 -3.25 0.79
N TRP A 60 8.82 -2.60 0.03
CA TRP A 60 8.59 -1.16 0.17
C TRP A 60 8.08 -0.77 1.56
N LEU A 61 7.17 -1.56 2.14
CA LEU A 61 6.68 -1.36 3.51
C LEU A 61 7.79 -1.54 4.55
N GLU A 62 8.68 -2.52 4.36
CA GLU A 62 9.84 -2.74 5.23
C GLU A 62 10.83 -1.57 5.13
N ASP A 63 11.13 -1.10 3.92
CA ASP A 63 12.06 0.01 3.67
C ASP A 63 11.51 1.34 4.22
N ASN A 64 10.20 1.58 4.13
CA ASN A 64 9.52 2.77 4.63
C ASN A 64 8.94 2.62 6.05
N PHE A 65 9.23 1.52 6.74
CA PHE A 65 8.62 1.17 8.03
C PHE A 65 8.69 2.32 9.04
N LYS A 66 9.85 2.98 9.18
CA LYS A 66 10.05 4.10 10.12
C LYS A 66 9.20 5.33 9.81
N GLU A 67 8.91 5.57 8.54
CA GLU A 67 8.07 6.71 8.12
C GLU A 67 6.60 6.38 8.37
N ILE A 68 6.18 5.18 7.97
CA ILE A 68 4.84 4.65 8.21
C ILE A 68 4.54 4.56 9.71
N GLU A 69 5.49 4.12 10.54
CA GLU A 69 5.35 4.04 11.99
C GLU A 69 5.18 5.43 12.61
N ARG A 70 5.90 6.45 12.14
CA ARG A 70 5.71 7.82 12.62
C ARG A 70 4.32 8.37 12.31
N LEU A 71 3.78 8.07 11.12
CA LEU A 71 2.42 8.44 10.73
C LEU A 71 1.33 7.74 11.56
N LYS A 72 1.65 6.65 12.27
CA LYS A 72 0.70 5.96 13.15
C LYS A 72 0.42 6.70 14.46
N TYR A 73 1.28 7.64 14.85
CA TYR A 73 1.23 8.35 16.13
C TYR A 73 1.05 9.87 15.97
N MET A 74 0.87 10.36 14.74
CA MET A 74 0.37 11.70 14.44
C MET A 74 -1.15 11.73 14.45
#